data_AF-A0A1Y2REG8-F1
#
_entry.id   AF-A0A1Y2REG8-F1
#
_cell.length_a   1.000
_cell.length_b   1.000
_cell.length_c   1.000
_cell.angle_alpha   90.00
_cell.angle_beta   90.00
_cell.angle_gamma   90.00
#
_symmetry.space_group_name_H-M   'P 1'
#
loop_
_entity.id
_entity.type
_entity.pdbx_description
1 polymer ?
#
loop_
_entity_poly.entity_id
_entity_poly.type
_entity_poly.pdbx_seq_one_letter_code
_entity_poly.pdbx_strand_id
1 'polypeptide(L)'
;MGRLGYADPVYNSQEEYDPSLRRLNSISKLTAYCDSLFDVGQQQSSNSVSYPEIATDVIRKRFYHGYSLYGLNKNYMAMALSKMSIPGLSAIVVPDDILKYPFAACSQQSIVLMKLLQNKGYATRSVGFSGKITGHFTFETFYDGSWHYNDPNKEPDVNVLKAYNNPSIAFLNQNPDILQKAYPQYSKEYVMDVFTTYTYGAVNTFPAPRAILFQKVSLFLSYTMWSFFLLAFIWVRKKYKKLCLATAHKKAIQFPVMKPVISSSHYPEYQNSLGLRV
;
A
#
# COMPACT_ATOMS: atom_id res chain seq x y z
N MET A 1 7.37 -14.27 -3.73
CA MET A 1 6.10 -14.22 -2.98
C MET A 1 5.05 -13.69 -3.94
N GLY A 2 4.19 -14.55 -4.48
CA GLY A 2 3.24 -14.17 -5.54
C GLY A 2 2.23 -13.12 -5.06
N ARG A 3 1.91 -12.16 -5.93
CA ARG A 3 0.83 -11.19 -5.73
C ARG A 3 -0.49 -11.87 -6.05
N LEU A 4 -1.40 -11.92 -5.08
CA LEU A 4 -2.67 -12.61 -5.25
C LEU A 4 -3.58 -11.81 -6.19
N GLY A 5 -3.89 -12.37 -7.37
CA GLY A 5 -4.87 -11.82 -8.33
C GLY A 5 -4.33 -10.81 -9.35
N TYR A 6 -3.04 -10.48 -9.31
CA TYR A 6 -2.39 -9.61 -10.30
C TYR A 6 -1.10 -10.27 -10.78
N ALA A 7 -0.84 -10.20 -12.08
CA ALA A 7 0.47 -10.56 -12.62
C ALA A 7 1.54 -9.65 -11.99
N ASP A 8 2.74 -10.19 -11.75
CA ASP A 8 3.86 -9.37 -11.33
C ASP A 8 4.16 -8.36 -12.45
N PRO A 9 4.26 -7.06 -12.15
CA PRO A 9 4.61 -6.03 -13.13
C PRO A 9 5.99 -6.31 -13.73
N VAL A 10 6.02 -6.44 -15.06
CA VAL A 10 7.25 -6.61 -15.84
C VAL A 10 7.44 -5.35 -16.68
N TYR A 11 8.61 -4.74 -16.57
CA TYR A 11 8.98 -3.63 -17.44
C TYR A 11 9.17 -4.14 -18.86
N ASN A 12 8.45 -3.54 -19.82
CA ASN A 12 8.42 -4.00 -21.20
C ASN A 12 9.52 -3.39 -22.10
N SER A 13 10.39 -2.53 -21.54
CA SER A 13 11.44 -1.80 -22.28
C SER A 13 10.94 -0.84 -23.37
N GLN A 14 9.64 -0.51 -23.38
CA GLN A 14 9.01 0.47 -24.28
C GLN A 14 8.60 1.73 -23.53
N GLU A 15 8.30 1.64 -22.24
CA GLU A 15 7.92 2.77 -21.40
C GLU A 15 9.13 3.64 -21.05
N GLU A 16 8.88 4.92 -20.72
CA GLU A 16 9.92 5.92 -20.42
C GLU A 16 10.68 5.68 -19.11
N TYR A 17 10.40 4.59 -18.41
CA TYR A 17 10.95 4.27 -17.09
C TYR A 17 12.49 4.35 -17.03
N ASP A 18 12.98 5.22 -16.14
CA ASP A 18 14.39 5.34 -15.78
C ASP A 18 14.63 4.73 -14.37
N PRO A 19 15.38 3.62 -14.27
CA PRO A 19 15.66 2.98 -12.98
C PRO A 19 16.45 3.86 -12.02
N SER A 20 17.18 4.87 -12.49
CA SER A 20 17.93 5.82 -11.64
C SER A 20 16.99 6.64 -10.72
N LEU A 21 15.75 6.87 -11.16
CA LEU A 21 14.75 7.64 -10.43
C LEU A 21 14.11 6.86 -9.28
N ARG A 22 14.38 5.56 -9.14
CA ARG A 22 13.88 4.73 -8.02
C ARG A 22 14.27 5.29 -6.65
N ARG A 23 15.36 6.05 -6.56
CA ARG A 23 15.79 6.76 -5.33
C ARG A 23 14.77 7.78 -4.83
N LEU A 24 13.89 8.28 -5.69
CA LEU A 24 12.78 9.18 -5.36
C LEU A 24 11.67 8.36 -4.69
N ASN A 25 11.89 7.99 -3.44
CA ASN A 25 11.06 7.04 -2.68
C ASN A 25 10.22 7.68 -1.57
N SER A 26 9.97 8.98 -1.68
CA SER A 26 9.07 9.77 -0.83
C SER A 26 8.67 11.04 -1.57
N ILE A 27 7.53 11.63 -1.21
CA ILE A 27 7.06 12.88 -1.80
C ILE A 27 8.10 13.98 -1.59
N SER A 28 8.74 14.07 -0.42
CA SER A 28 9.78 15.07 -0.15
C SER A 28 10.97 14.96 -1.10
N LYS A 29 11.51 13.75 -1.33
CA LYS A 29 12.63 13.56 -2.27
C LYS A 29 12.23 13.85 -3.71
N LEU A 30 11.02 13.45 -4.10
CA LEU A 30 10.47 13.74 -5.41
C LEU A 30 10.31 15.26 -5.62
N THR A 31 9.76 15.97 -4.63
CA THR A 31 9.64 17.43 -4.64
C THR A 31 11.00 18.10 -4.79
N ALA A 32 11.98 17.75 -3.95
CA ALA A 32 13.32 18.33 -4.02
C ALA A 32 13.99 18.10 -5.40
N TYR A 33 13.75 16.94 -6.02
CA TYR A 33 14.27 16.65 -7.35
C TYR A 33 13.60 17.52 -8.42
N CYS A 34 12.26 17.61 -8.43
CA CYS A 34 11.55 18.47 -9.38
C CYS A 34 11.89 19.95 -9.19
N ASP A 35 12.04 20.41 -7.94
CA ASP A 35 12.51 21.77 -7.62
C ASP A 35 13.89 22.03 -8.23
N SER A 36 14.84 21.10 -8.08
CA SER A 36 16.18 21.25 -8.67
C SER A 36 16.16 21.34 -10.20
N LEU A 37 15.28 20.58 -10.86
CA LEU A 37 15.13 20.63 -12.32
C LEU A 37 14.47 21.95 -12.77
N PHE A 38 13.49 22.43 -12.01
CA PHE A 38 12.84 23.70 -12.26
C PHE A 38 13.81 24.87 -12.13
N ASP A 39 14.61 24.91 -11.06
CA ASP A 39 15.60 25.96 -10.83
C ASP A 39 16.64 26.02 -11.96
N VAL A 40 17.15 24.85 -12.40
CA VAL A 40 18.08 24.77 -13.54
C VAL A 40 17.41 25.22 -14.84
N GLY A 41 16.17 24.79 -15.09
CA GLY A 41 15.41 25.18 -16.28
C GLY A 41 15.22 26.69 -16.37
N GLN A 42 14.85 27.33 -15.26
CA GLN A 42 14.66 28.78 -15.19
C GLN A 42 15.95 29.58 -15.42
N GLN A 43 17.12 29.00 -15.17
CA GLN A 43 18.41 29.64 -15.44
C GLN A 43 18.86 29.52 -16.90
N GLN A 44 18.41 28.48 -17.61
CA GLN A 44 18.95 28.12 -18.93
C GLN A 44 18.08 28.54 -20.11
N SER A 45 16.77 28.73 -19.94
CA SER A 45 15.86 29.05 -21.05
C SER A 45 15.31 30.47 -20.99
N SER A 46 15.24 31.12 -22.16
CA SER A 46 14.50 32.38 -22.33
C SER A 46 12.98 32.19 -22.24
N ASN A 47 12.50 30.95 -22.36
CA ASN A 47 11.09 30.56 -22.19
C ASN A 47 10.93 29.91 -20.81
N SER A 48 9.97 30.35 -19.99
CA SER A 48 9.75 29.77 -18.67
C SER A 48 9.33 28.30 -18.78
N VAL A 49 10.06 27.40 -18.13
CA VAL A 49 9.65 25.99 -18.04
C VAL A 49 8.52 25.88 -17.02
N SER A 50 7.46 25.13 -17.32
CA SER A 50 6.33 24.94 -16.40
C SER A 50 6.63 23.82 -15.39
N TYR A 51 6.50 24.10 -14.09
CA TYR A 51 6.72 23.11 -13.03
C TYR A 51 5.81 21.86 -13.17
N PRO A 52 4.50 21.98 -13.46
CA PRO A 52 3.65 20.84 -13.81
C PRO A 52 4.22 19.95 -14.92
N GLU A 53 4.77 20.52 -15.99
CA GLU A 53 5.35 19.75 -17.09
C GLU A 53 6.58 18.94 -16.64
N ILE A 54 7.49 19.57 -15.88
CA ILE A 54 8.65 18.88 -15.29
C ILE A 54 8.18 17.74 -14.38
N ALA A 55 7.23 18.01 -13.51
CA ALA A 55 6.72 17.02 -12.58
C ALA A 55 6.07 15.83 -13.32
N THR A 56 5.30 16.08 -14.39
CA THR A 56 4.71 15.05 -15.24
C THR A 56 5.78 14.20 -15.92
N ASP A 57 6.79 14.82 -16.52
CA ASP A 57 7.92 14.14 -17.17
C ASP A 57 8.71 13.25 -16.19
N VAL A 58 8.96 13.75 -14.97
CA VAL A 58 9.61 12.96 -13.92
C VAL A 58 8.76 11.76 -13.52
N ILE A 59 7.43 11.89 -13.44
CA ILE A 59 6.57 10.76 -13.05
C ILE A 59 6.46 9.69 -14.14
N ARG A 60 6.39 10.07 -15.42
CA ARG A 60 6.45 9.14 -16.57
C ARG A 60 7.70 8.25 -16.46
N LYS A 61 8.85 8.88 -16.25
CA LYS A 61 10.14 8.19 -16.09
C LYS A 61 10.28 7.48 -14.76
N ARG A 62 9.52 7.86 -13.72
CA ARG A 62 9.65 7.25 -12.39
C ARG A 62 9.01 5.88 -12.31
N PHE A 63 7.95 5.61 -13.04
CA PHE A 63 7.17 4.39 -12.87
C PHE A 63 6.95 3.66 -14.18
N TYR A 64 7.22 2.36 -14.19
CA TYR A 64 6.64 1.50 -15.21
C TYR A 64 5.23 1.02 -14.83
N HIS A 65 4.46 0.46 -15.77
CA HIS A 65 3.06 0.06 -15.61
C HIS A 65 2.93 -1.13 -14.67
N GLY A 66 2.10 -0.97 -13.64
CA GLY A 66 1.63 -2.09 -12.84
C GLY A 66 1.13 -1.70 -11.46
N TYR A 67 0.22 -2.50 -10.91
CA TYR A 67 -0.34 -2.21 -9.60
C TYR A 67 0.68 -2.41 -8.47
N SER A 68 0.87 -1.35 -7.68
CA SER A 68 1.52 -1.40 -6.39
C SER A 68 0.55 -1.85 -5.31
N LEU A 69 0.85 -2.98 -4.65
CA LEU A 69 -0.02 -3.63 -3.67
C LEU A 69 0.70 -3.79 -2.33
N TYR A 70 -0.01 -3.68 -1.22
CA TYR A 70 0.53 -4.06 0.08
C TYR A 70 0.78 -5.57 0.17
N GLY A 71 1.99 -5.94 0.60
CA GLY A 71 2.37 -7.30 0.97
C GLY A 71 2.10 -7.64 2.44
N LEU A 72 2.29 -8.90 2.81
CA LEU A 72 2.07 -9.40 4.18
C LEU A 72 3.00 -8.72 5.20
N ASN A 73 4.20 -8.33 4.75
CA ASN A 73 5.20 -7.68 5.60
C ASN A 73 4.97 -6.19 5.85
N LYS A 74 3.98 -5.57 5.19
CA LYS A 74 3.69 -4.12 5.32
C LYS A 74 2.33 -3.86 5.93
N ASN A 75 1.28 -4.46 5.36
CA ASN A 75 -0.09 -4.31 5.84
C ASN A 75 -0.84 -5.61 5.57
N TYR A 76 -0.52 -6.66 6.34
CA TYR A 76 -1.15 -7.97 6.16
C TYR A 76 -2.66 -7.90 6.34
N MET A 77 -3.17 -6.98 7.18
CA MET A 77 -4.60 -6.83 7.39
C MET A 77 -5.29 -6.32 6.12
N ALA A 78 -4.75 -5.29 5.45
CA ALA A 78 -5.30 -4.82 4.17
C ALA A 78 -5.31 -5.93 3.12
N MET A 79 -4.24 -6.72 3.03
CA MET A 79 -4.20 -7.85 2.10
C MET A 79 -5.24 -8.92 2.46
N ALA A 80 -5.29 -9.34 3.72
CA ALA A 80 -6.22 -10.37 4.18
C ALA A 80 -7.68 -9.95 3.93
N LEU A 81 -8.04 -8.72 4.30
CA LEU A 81 -9.37 -8.18 4.06
C LEU A 81 -9.67 -8.03 2.56
N SER A 82 -8.70 -7.61 1.75
CA SER A 82 -8.86 -7.53 0.29
C SER A 82 -9.17 -8.90 -0.32
N LYS A 83 -8.58 -9.98 0.20
CA LYS A 83 -8.87 -11.35 -0.22
C LYS A 83 -10.27 -11.82 0.20
N MET A 84 -10.72 -11.41 1.38
CA MET A 84 -11.97 -11.89 1.98
C MET A 84 -13.22 -11.09 1.56
N SER A 85 -13.05 -9.84 1.11
CA SER A 85 -14.17 -8.93 0.87
C SER A 85 -14.16 -8.35 -0.54
N ILE A 86 -13.36 -7.32 -0.79
CA ILE A 86 -13.35 -6.57 -2.05
C ILE A 86 -11.95 -6.69 -2.69
N PRO A 87 -11.85 -7.34 -3.87
CA PRO A 87 -10.62 -7.35 -4.65
C PRO A 87 -10.10 -5.93 -4.89
N GLY A 88 -8.78 -5.73 -4.74
CA GLY A 88 -8.14 -4.43 -4.99
C GLY A 88 -8.04 -3.48 -3.80
N LEU A 89 -8.63 -3.79 -2.63
CA LEU A 89 -8.42 -2.97 -1.40
C LEU A 89 -6.95 -2.88 -0.95
N SER A 90 -6.13 -3.85 -1.37
CA SER A 90 -4.68 -3.84 -1.13
C SER A 90 -3.89 -2.93 -2.08
N ALA A 91 -4.51 -2.37 -3.12
CA ALA A 91 -3.86 -1.44 -4.04
C ALA A 91 -3.53 -0.13 -3.33
N ILE A 92 -2.24 0.18 -3.24
CA ILE A 92 -1.72 1.27 -2.42
C ILE A 92 -2.24 2.61 -2.97
N VAL A 93 -2.82 3.43 -2.10
CA VAL A 93 -3.26 4.79 -2.45
C VAL A 93 -2.52 5.87 -1.66
N VAL A 94 -1.65 5.50 -0.73
CA VAL A 94 -0.82 6.45 0.03
C VAL A 94 0.40 6.84 -0.83
N PRO A 95 0.59 8.12 -1.19
CA PRO A 95 1.64 8.54 -2.14
C PRO A 95 3.06 8.11 -1.77
N ASP A 96 3.47 8.28 -0.50
CA ASP A 96 4.79 7.86 -0.02
C ASP A 96 4.98 6.33 -0.05
N ASP A 97 3.90 5.56 0.05
CA ASP A 97 3.97 4.10 -0.07
C ASP A 97 4.01 3.65 -1.53
N ILE A 98 3.33 4.35 -2.45
CA ILE A 98 3.43 4.11 -3.90
C ILE A 98 4.89 4.32 -4.36
N LEU A 99 5.53 5.41 -3.91
CA LEU A 99 6.91 5.76 -4.26
C LEU A 99 7.96 4.74 -3.77
N LYS A 100 7.60 3.76 -2.94
CA LYS A 100 8.53 2.68 -2.55
C LYS A 100 8.71 1.63 -3.65
N TYR A 101 7.89 1.67 -4.70
CA TYR A 101 7.90 0.71 -5.80
C TYR A 101 8.39 1.36 -7.10
N PRO A 102 9.00 0.59 -8.01
CA PRO A 102 9.40 1.09 -9.33
C PRO A 102 8.26 1.11 -10.36
N PHE A 103 7.07 0.62 -9.99
CA PHE A 103 5.88 0.57 -10.86
C PHE A 103 4.66 1.14 -10.16
N ALA A 104 3.71 1.63 -10.96
CA ALA A 104 2.45 2.16 -10.47
C ALA A 104 1.38 2.10 -11.56
N ALA A 105 0.13 1.84 -11.16
CA ALA A 105 -1.02 1.93 -12.05
C ALA A 105 -1.38 3.38 -12.35
N CYS A 106 -2.23 3.63 -13.36
CA CYS A 106 -2.65 4.98 -13.77
C CYS A 106 -3.13 5.86 -12.61
N SER A 107 -3.99 5.31 -11.75
CA SER A 107 -4.48 6.00 -10.57
C SER A 107 -3.40 6.30 -9.54
N GLN A 108 -2.42 5.40 -9.39
CA GLN A 108 -1.32 5.53 -8.43
C GLN A 108 -0.31 6.60 -8.87
N GLN A 109 0.06 6.60 -10.15
CA GLN A 109 0.90 7.65 -10.72
C GLN A 109 0.23 9.03 -10.60
N SER A 110 -1.06 9.11 -10.96
CA SER A 110 -1.85 10.33 -10.82
C SER A 110 -1.95 10.81 -9.36
N ILE A 111 -2.18 9.90 -8.40
CA ILE A 111 -2.22 10.23 -6.96
C ILE A 111 -0.91 10.88 -6.49
N VAL A 112 0.23 10.32 -6.89
CA VAL A 112 1.55 10.85 -6.52
C VAL A 112 1.75 12.25 -7.10
N LEU A 113 1.46 12.42 -8.39
CA LEU A 113 1.65 13.67 -9.09
C LEU A 113 0.69 14.77 -8.60
N MET A 114 -0.60 14.44 -8.40
CA MET A 114 -1.57 15.36 -7.79
C MET A 114 -1.09 15.82 -6.41
N LYS A 115 -0.57 14.91 -5.58
CA LYS A 115 -0.07 15.27 -4.24
C LYS A 115 1.13 16.21 -4.32
N LEU A 116 2.08 15.94 -5.22
CA LEU A 116 3.23 16.79 -5.48
C LEU A 116 2.79 18.20 -5.88
N LEU A 117 1.89 18.32 -6.87
CA LEU A 117 1.44 19.60 -7.41
C LEU A 117 0.60 20.40 -6.41
N GLN A 118 -0.28 19.74 -5.65
CA GLN A 118 -1.03 20.37 -4.56
C GLN A 118 -0.10 20.95 -3.48
N ASN A 119 0.97 20.23 -3.11
CA ASN A 119 1.97 20.74 -2.17
C ASN A 119 2.70 22.00 -2.68
N LYS A 120 2.73 22.20 -4.00
CA LYS A 120 3.31 23.37 -4.67
C LYS A 120 2.29 24.47 -4.95
N GLY A 121 1.05 24.32 -4.49
CA GLY A 121 0.00 25.32 -4.61
C GLY A 121 -0.84 25.23 -5.89
N TYR A 122 -0.62 24.24 -6.75
CA TYR A 122 -1.44 24.04 -7.94
C TYR A 122 -2.78 23.41 -7.58
N ALA A 123 -3.85 23.91 -8.20
CA ALA A 123 -5.14 23.24 -8.11
C ALA A 123 -5.16 22.04 -9.06
N THR A 124 -5.68 20.91 -8.57
CA THR A 124 -5.79 19.68 -9.36
C THR A 124 -7.20 19.10 -9.25
N ARG A 125 -7.67 18.38 -10.26
CA ARG A 125 -8.92 17.59 -10.19
C ARG A 125 -8.75 16.26 -10.89
N SER A 126 -9.30 15.19 -10.34
CA SER A 126 -9.24 13.88 -10.98
C SER A 126 -10.12 13.82 -12.23
N VAL A 127 -9.71 13.02 -13.21
CA VAL A 127 -10.49 12.69 -14.40
C VAL A 127 -10.58 11.17 -14.49
N GLY A 128 -11.78 10.64 -14.28
CA GLY A 128 -12.07 9.21 -14.39
C GLY A 128 -12.73 8.90 -15.71
N PHE A 129 -12.24 7.87 -16.40
CA PHE A 129 -12.76 7.39 -17.67
C PHE A 129 -13.42 6.02 -17.53
N SER A 130 -14.55 5.86 -18.22
CA SER A 130 -15.41 4.66 -18.15
C SER A 130 -15.63 4.05 -19.54
N GLY A 131 -14.54 3.77 -20.26
CA GLY A 131 -14.59 3.06 -21.54
C GLY A 131 -15.14 1.63 -21.41
N LYS A 132 -15.64 1.06 -22.50
CA LYS A 132 -16.21 -0.31 -22.51
C LYS A 132 -15.11 -1.37 -22.45
N ILE A 133 -13.97 -1.10 -23.07
CA ILE A 133 -12.80 -1.99 -23.08
C ILE A 133 -12.11 -1.92 -21.73
N THR A 134 -11.83 -0.71 -21.26
CA THR A 134 -11.14 -0.50 -19.99
C THR A 134 -11.41 0.87 -19.40
N GLY A 135 -11.40 0.95 -18.07
CA GLY A 135 -11.39 2.22 -17.38
C GLY A 135 -9.99 2.82 -17.36
N HIS A 136 -9.91 4.14 -17.19
CA HIS A 136 -8.65 4.84 -17.04
C HIS A 136 -8.76 5.98 -16.03
N PHE A 137 -7.65 6.36 -15.42
CA PHE A 137 -7.64 7.42 -14.42
C PHE A 137 -6.47 8.36 -14.67
N THR A 138 -6.79 9.64 -14.74
CA THR A 138 -5.85 10.75 -14.95
C THR A 138 -6.28 11.93 -14.09
N PHE A 139 -5.72 13.10 -14.34
CA PHE A 139 -6.13 14.32 -13.67
C PHE A 139 -5.84 15.55 -14.53
N GLU A 140 -6.34 16.69 -14.11
CA GLU A 140 -5.99 17.98 -14.67
C GLU A 140 -5.36 18.87 -13.61
N THR A 141 -4.49 19.76 -14.07
CA THR A 141 -3.83 20.78 -13.25
C THR A 141 -4.24 22.16 -13.75
N PHE A 142 -4.58 23.07 -12.86
CA PHE A 142 -4.89 24.45 -13.20
C PHE A 142 -3.64 25.32 -13.07
N TYR A 143 -3.21 25.93 -14.17
CA TYR A 143 -2.16 26.94 -14.23
C TYR A 143 -2.41 27.84 -15.46
N ASP A 144 -1.77 29.00 -15.53
CA ASP A 144 -1.90 29.96 -16.65
C ASP A 144 -3.36 30.28 -17.05
N GLY A 145 -4.26 30.29 -16.08
CA GLY A 145 -5.67 30.62 -16.26
C GLY A 145 -6.55 29.51 -16.85
N SER A 146 -6.03 28.30 -17.07
CA SER A 146 -6.80 27.19 -17.67
C SER A 146 -6.50 25.82 -17.06
N TRP A 147 -7.34 24.83 -17.38
CA TRP A 147 -7.12 23.43 -16.97
C TRP A 147 -6.31 22.70 -18.04
N HIS A 148 -5.27 22.01 -17.60
CA HIS A 148 -4.36 21.27 -18.46
C HIS A 148 -4.42 19.77 -18.16
N TYR A 149 -4.63 18.96 -19.19
CA TYR A 149 -4.72 17.50 -19.09
C TYR A 149 -3.37 16.86 -18.79
N ASN A 150 -3.35 15.92 -17.82
CA ASN A 150 -2.14 15.22 -17.41
C ASN A 150 -2.40 13.71 -17.36
N ASP A 151 -1.71 12.95 -18.21
CA ASP A 151 -1.73 11.50 -18.22
C ASP A 151 -0.29 10.94 -18.11
N PRO A 152 0.25 10.81 -16.90
CA PRO A 152 1.60 10.28 -16.72
C PRO A 152 1.69 8.79 -17.08
N ASN A 153 0.57 8.10 -17.27
CA ASN A 153 0.55 6.66 -17.44
C ASN A 153 0.44 6.23 -18.90
N LYS A 154 -0.49 6.79 -19.68
CA LYS A 154 -0.60 6.45 -21.10
C LYS A 154 0.35 7.26 -21.97
N GLU A 155 1.11 8.18 -21.37
CA GLU A 155 2.26 8.85 -21.99
C GLU A 155 1.88 9.47 -23.34
N PRO A 156 0.92 10.42 -23.39
CA PRO A 156 0.59 11.09 -24.64
C PRO A 156 1.79 11.87 -25.18
N ASP A 157 1.81 12.07 -26.50
CA ASP A 157 2.81 12.90 -27.17
C ASP A 157 2.72 14.35 -26.68
N VAL A 158 3.77 14.76 -25.97
CA VAL A 158 3.87 16.09 -25.35
C VAL A 158 3.89 17.19 -26.40
N ASN A 159 4.49 16.98 -27.57
CA ASN A 159 4.56 18.00 -28.62
C ASN A 159 3.18 18.25 -29.24
N VAL A 160 2.39 17.18 -29.42
CA VAL A 160 1.00 17.31 -29.87
C VAL A 160 0.20 18.14 -28.87
N LEU A 161 0.30 17.85 -27.58
CA LEU A 161 -0.44 18.61 -26.56
C LEU A 161 0.04 20.07 -26.47
N LYS A 162 1.35 20.32 -26.53
CA LYS A 162 1.94 21.67 -26.51
C LYS A 162 1.54 22.53 -27.69
N ALA A 163 1.36 21.94 -28.87
CA ALA A 163 0.87 22.66 -30.06
C ALA A 163 -0.53 23.29 -29.85
N TYR A 164 -1.30 22.78 -28.88
CA TYR A 164 -2.60 23.31 -28.47
C TYR A 164 -2.59 23.89 -27.05
N ASN A 165 -1.41 24.35 -26.58
CA ASN A 165 -1.21 24.96 -25.27
C ASN A 165 -1.60 24.04 -24.08
N ASN A 166 -1.28 22.75 -24.17
CA ASN A 166 -1.58 21.72 -23.16
C ASN A 166 -3.07 21.71 -22.77
N PRO A 167 -3.99 21.39 -23.69
CA PRO A 167 -5.41 21.63 -23.50
C PRO A 167 -6.03 20.78 -22.37
N SER A 168 -7.26 21.12 -21.98
CA SER A 168 -8.09 20.30 -21.08
C SER A 168 -8.61 19.03 -21.78
N ILE A 169 -9.05 18.04 -21.00
CA ILE A 169 -9.71 16.84 -21.54
C ILE A 169 -11.02 17.20 -22.26
N ALA A 170 -11.71 18.27 -21.84
CA ALA A 170 -12.91 18.74 -22.53
C ALA A 170 -12.61 19.19 -23.97
N PHE A 171 -11.51 19.92 -24.17
CA PHE A 171 -11.05 20.30 -25.50
C PHE A 171 -10.66 19.06 -26.31
N LEU A 172 -9.87 18.14 -25.73
CA LEU A 172 -9.46 16.92 -26.44
C LEU A 172 -10.65 16.05 -26.85
N ASN A 173 -11.68 15.95 -26.01
CA ASN A 173 -12.90 15.22 -26.33
C ASN A 173 -13.72 15.87 -27.46
N GLN A 174 -13.66 17.20 -27.60
CA GLN A 174 -14.29 17.92 -28.71
C GLN A 174 -13.47 17.85 -30.00
N ASN A 175 -12.19 17.45 -29.92
CA ASN A 175 -11.25 17.39 -31.04
C ASN A 175 -10.61 15.98 -31.11
N PRO A 176 -11.40 14.95 -31.51
CA PRO A 176 -10.98 13.56 -31.43
C PRO A 176 -9.79 13.21 -32.33
N ASP A 177 -9.54 13.98 -33.39
CA ASP A 177 -8.35 13.83 -34.23
C ASP A 177 -7.06 14.25 -33.50
N ILE A 178 -7.12 15.32 -32.70
CA ILE A 178 -6.02 15.75 -31.83
C ILE A 178 -5.78 14.72 -30.73
N LEU A 179 -6.87 14.26 -30.09
CA LEU A 179 -6.80 13.21 -29.07
C LEU A 179 -6.17 11.93 -29.63
N GLN A 180 -6.56 11.50 -30.84
CA GLN A 180 -5.93 10.36 -31.49
C GLN A 180 -4.45 10.58 -31.76
N LYS A 181 -4.07 11.76 -32.28
CA LYS A 181 -2.67 12.10 -32.56
C LYS A 181 -1.82 12.14 -31.30
N ALA A 182 -2.41 12.52 -30.16
CA ALA A 182 -1.71 12.52 -28.88
C ALA A 182 -1.40 11.11 -28.38
N TYR A 183 -2.05 10.06 -28.90
CA TYR A 183 -1.86 8.67 -28.50
C TYR A 183 -1.46 7.77 -29.68
N PRO A 184 -0.33 8.05 -30.36
CA PRO A 184 0.06 7.34 -31.58
C PRO A 184 0.32 5.84 -31.39
N GLN A 185 0.63 5.41 -30.16
CA GLN A 185 0.88 4.02 -29.78
C GLN A 185 -0.39 3.19 -29.60
N TYR A 186 -1.58 3.80 -29.66
CA TYR A 186 -2.86 3.13 -29.49
C TYR A 186 -3.76 3.25 -30.73
N SER A 187 -4.56 2.22 -31.00
CA SER A 187 -5.52 2.26 -32.12
C SER A 187 -6.60 3.30 -31.89
N LYS A 188 -7.20 3.78 -32.98
CA LYS A 188 -8.28 4.77 -32.92
C LYS A 188 -9.47 4.28 -32.10
N GLU A 189 -9.83 3.02 -32.27
CA GLU A 189 -10.93 2.39 -31.57
C GLU A 189 -10.66 2.35 -30.07
N TYR A 190 -9.42 2.06 -29.67
CA TYR A 190 -9.02 2.06 -28.26
C TYR A 190 -9.09 3.46 -27.65
N VAL A 191 -8.51 4.46 -28.32
CA VAL A 191 -8.49 5.84 -27.81
C VAL A 191 -9.92 6.38 -27.69
N MET A 192 -10.76 6.16 -28.71
CA MET A 192 -12.14 6.64 -28.69
C MET A 192 -13.01 5.91 -27.67
N ASP A 193 -12.76 4.63 -27.38
CA ASP A 193 -13.47 3.93 -26.31
C ASP A 193 -13.08 4.44 -24.93
N VAL A 194 -11.78 4.59 -24.67
CA VAL A 194 -11.27 4.92 -23.34
C VAL A 194 -11.54 6.38 -22.98
N PHE A 195 -11.21 7.33 -23.85
CA PHE A 195 -11.07 8.74 -23.45
C PHE A 195 -12.30 9.62 -23.68
N THR A 196 -13.36 9.11 -24.32
CA THR A 196 -14.51 9.95 -24.71
C THR A 196 -15.59 10.08 -23.63
N THR A 197 -15.66 9.11 -22.71
CA THR A 197 -16.62 9.12 -21.59
C THR A 197 -15.87 9.34 -20.29
N TYR A 198 -15.93 10.57 -19.77
CA TYR A 198 -15.17 10.98 -18.59
C TYR A 198 -16.03 11.68 -17.54
N THR A 199 -15.51 11.71 -16.31
CA THR A 199 -16.10 12.40 -15.16
C THR A 199 -15.03 13.15 -14.38
N TYR A 200 -15.39 14.34 -13.89
CA TYR A 200 -14.51 15.13 -13.02
C TYR A 200 -14.73 14.78 -11.55
N GLY A 201 -13.64 14.75 -10.79
CA GLY A 201 -13.70 14.85 -9.34
C GLY A 201 -13.73 16.31 -8.86
N ALA A 202 -13.98 16.49 -7.57
CA ALA A 202 -13.87 17.80 -6.94
C ALA A 202 -12.42 18.31 -6.95
N VAL A 203 -12.27 19.63 -7.07
CA VAL A 203 -10.96 20.30 -7.07
C VAL A 203 -10.27 20.10 -5.71
N ASN A 204 -8.96 19.83 -5.75
CA ASN A 204 -8.09 19.62 -4.60
C ASN A 204 -8.57 18.54 -3.62
N THR A 205 -9.37 17.61 -4.12
CA THR A 205 -9.89 16.51 -3.34
C THR A 205 -9.09 15.25 -3.64
N PHE A 206 -8.70 14.54 -2.58
CA PHE A 206 -8.01 13.26 -2.74
C PHE A 206 -8.96 12.24 -3.40
N PRO A 207 -8.56 11.52 -4.47
CA PRO A 207 -9.50 10.74 -5.28
C PRO A 207 -10.02 9.46 -4.61
N ALA A 208 -9.31 8.92 -3.62
CA ALA A 208 -9.70 7.68 -2.94
C ALA A 208 -9.70 7.80 -1.40
N PRO A 209 -10.50 8.72 -0.81
CA PRO A 209 -10.38 9.07 0.61
C PRO A 209 -10.78 7.90 1.52
N ARG A 210 -11.79 7.12 1.11
CA ARG A 210 -12.21 5.90 1.82
C ARG A 210 -11.13 4.82 1.79
N ALA A 211 -10.42 4.67 0.67
CA ALA A 211 -9.33 3.71 0.54
C ALA A 211 -8.14 4.11 1.43
N ILE A 212 -7.79 5.41 1.49
CA ILE A 212 -6.77 5.89 2.44
C ILE A 212 -7.17 5.57 3.88
N LEU A 213 -8.41 5.85 4.26
CA LEU A 213 -8.89 5.59 5.62
C LEU A 213 -8.77 4.09 5.95
N PHE A 214 -9.27 3.24 5.05
CA PHE A 214 -9.16 1.79 5.17
C PHE A 214 -7.70 1.34 5.32
N GLN A 215 -6.78 1.87 4.51
CA GLN A 215 -5.36 1.51 4.56
C GLN A 215 -4.68 1.95 5.85
N LYS A 216 -5.02 3.13 6.38
CA LYS A 216 -4.51 3.60 7.66
C LYS A 216 -5.02 2.76 8.84
N VAL A 217 -6.32 2.44 8.85
CA VAL A 217 -6.92 1.60 9.90
C VAL A 217 -6.35 0.19 9.86
N SER A 218 -6.29 -0.44 8.69
CA SER A 218 -5.71 -1.78 8.53
C SER A 218 -4.21 -1.81 8.88
N LEU A 219 -3.46 -0.75 8.59
CA LEU A 219 -2.06 -0.63 9.01
C LEU A 219 -1.94 -0.58 10.53
N PHE A 220 -2.75 0.24 11.19
CA PHE A 220 -2.81 0.29 12.65
C PHE A 220 -3.14 -1.08 13.25
N LEU A 221 -4.14 -1.78 12.70
CA LEU A 221 -4.50 -3.13 13.14
C LEU A 221 -3.37 -4.13 12.88
N SER A 222 -2.64 -4.01 11.77
CA SER A 222 -1.48 -4.86 11.49
C SER A 222 -0.40 -4.74 12.57
N TYR A 223 -0.20 -3.55 13.14
CA TYR A 223 0.79 -3.35 14.19
C TYR A 223 0.31 -3.68 15.61
N THR A 224 -1.00 -3.69 15.85
CA THR A 224 -1.55 -3.78 17.22
C THR A 224 -2.35 -5.06 17.47
N MET A 225 -2.90 -5.72 16.46
CA MET A 225 -3.82 -6.84 16.68
C MET A 225 -3.15 -8.04 17.39
N TRP A 226 -1.86 -8.27 17.17
CA TRP A 226 -1.12 -9.35 17.83
C TRP A 226 -1.06 -9.20 19.36
N SER A 227 -1.08 -7.97 19.89
CA SER A 227 -1.03 -7.75 21.33
C SER A 227 -2.33 -8.21 22.01
N PHE A 228 -3.48 -8.08 21.34
CA PHE A 228 -4.75 -8.61 21.84
C PHE A 228 -4.72 -10.13 21.95
N PHE A 229 -4.19 -10.81 20.93
CA PHE A 229 -4.01 -12.27 20.97
C PHE A 229 -3.02 -12.70 22.05
N LEU A 230 -1.94 -11.95 22.25
CA LEU A 230 -0.98 -12.21 23.32
C LEU A 230 -1.64 -12.06 24.71
N LEU A 231 -2.39 -10.98 24.93
CA LEU A 231 -3.10 -10.75 26.19
C LEU A 231 -4.16 -11.84 26.45
N ALA A 232 -4.94 -12.20 25.42
CA ALA A 232 -5.90 -13.29 25.50
C ALA A 232 -5.21 -14.62 25.83
N PHE A 233 -4.09 -14.93 25.17
CA PHE A 233 -3.30 -16.13 25.44
C PHE A 233 -2.79 -16.17 26.89
N ILE A 234 -2.24 -15.06 27.39
CA ILE A 234 -1.77 -14.95 28.79
C ILE A 234 -2.95 -15.16 29.75
N TRP A 235 -4.11 -14.58 29.47
CA TRP A 235 -5.31 -14.72 30.29
C TRP A 235 -5.81 -16.17 30.33
N VAL A 236 -5.93 -16.82 29.16
CA VAL A 236 -6.32 -18.24 29.04
C VAL A 236 -5.33 -19.14 29.78
N ARG A 237 -4.02 -18.93 29.61
CA ARG A 237 -2.97 -19.69 30.31
C ARG A 237 -3.07 -19.53 31.83
N LYS A 238 -3.32 -18.33 32.33
CA LYS A 238 -3.53 -18.08 33.78
C LYS A 238 -4.75 -18.82 34.31
N LYS A 239 -5.87 -18.81 33.57
CA LYS A 239 -7.08 -19.55 33.94
C LYS A 239 -6.84 -21.06 33.93
N TYR A 240 -6.19 -21.59 32.91
CA TYR A 240 -5.86 -23.01 32.80
C TYR A 240 -4.97 -23.50 33.96
N LYS A 241 -3.90 -22.76 34.30
CA LYS A 241 -3.05 -23.09 35.46
C LYS A 241 -3.82 -23.14 36.78
N LYS A 242 -4.73 -22.18 37.02
CA LYS A 242 -5.58 -22.18 38.22
C LYS A 242 -6.49 -23.41 38.29
N LEU A 243 -7.08 -23.83 37.16
CA LEU A 243 -7.91 -25.03 37.09
C LEU A 243 -7.10 -26.31 37.36
N CYS A 244 -5.92 -26.45 36.76
CA CYS A 244 -5.04 -27.60 37.00
C CYS A 244 -4.62 -27.70 38.47
N LEU A 245 -4.27 -26.59 39.12
CA LEU A 245 -3.93 -26.56 40.55
C LEU A 245 -5.13 -26.93 41.43
N ALA A 246 -6.33 -26.42 41.13
CA ALA A 246 -7.54 -26.77 41.86
C ALA A 246 -7.88 -28.28 41.73
N THR A 247 -7.73 -28.85 40.54
CA THR A 247 -7.94 -30.29 40.30
C THR A 247 -6.87 -31.15 40.98
N ALA A 248 -5.59 -30.72 40.97
CA ALA A 248 -4.52 -31.40 41.68
C ALA A 248 -4.74 -31.39 43.20
N HIS A 249 -5.17 -30.26 43.77
CA HIS A 249 -5.53 -30.15 45.18
C HIS A 249 -6.70 -31.07 45.55
N LYS A 250 -7.75 -31.13 44.71
CA LYS A 250 -8.86 -32.08 44.91
C LYS A 250 -8.41 -33.55 44.86
N LYS A 251 -7.51 -33.91 43.93
CA LYS A 251 -6.94 -35.27 43.87
C LYS A 251 -6.07 -35.58 45.09
N ALA A 252 -5.27 -34.63 45.57
CA ALA A 252 -4.43 -34.80 46.76
C ALA A 252 -5.25 -35.10 48.03
N ILE A 253 -6.41 -34.44 48.19
CA ILE A 253 -7.33 -34.70 49.32
C ILE A 253 -7.99 -36.09 49.23
N GLN A 254 -8.13 -36.65 48.03
CA GLN A 254 -8.76 -37.95 47.82
C GLN A 254 -7.82 -39.14 48.00
N PHE A 255 -6.50 -38.93 48.14
CA PHE A 255 -5.63 -40.02 48.56
C PHE A 255 -5.85 -40.26 50.06
N PRO A 256 -6.36 -41.43 50.46
CA PRO A 256 -6.52 -41.73 51.88
C PRO A 256 -5.15 -41.61 52.53
N VAL A 257 -5.07 -40.82 53.60
CA VAL A 257 -3.92 -40.83 54.51
C VAL A 257 -3.74 -42.28 54.92
N MET A 258 -2.74 -42.96 54.37
CA MET A 258 -2.39 -44.30 54.84
C MET A 258 -2.08 -44.13 56.32
N LYS A 259 -2.94 -44.67 57.19
CA LYS A 259 -2.62 -44.77 58.60
C LYS A 259 -1.27 -45.50 58.66
N PRO A 260 -0.27 -44.97 59.37
CA PRO A 260 0.98 -45.68 59.54
C PRO A 260 0.62 -47.06 60.07
N VAL A 261 0.90 -48.10 59.28
CA VAL A 261 0.83 -49.47 59.77
C VAL A 261 1.93 -49.53 60.81
N ILE A 262 1.54 -49.49 62.09
CA ILE A 262 2.43 -49.76 63.20
C ILE A 262 2.79 -51.24 63.06
N SER A 263 3.85 -51.50 62.31
CA SER A 263 4.56 -52.76 62.34
C SER A 263 5.15 -52.88 63.74
N SER A 264 4.51 -53.67 64.60
CA SER A 264 5.14 -54.15 65.82
C SER A 264 6.31 -55.03 65.40
N SER A 265 7.49 -54.44 65.30
CA SER A 265 8.74 -55.20 65.23
C SER A 265 8.92 -55.86 66.59
N HIS A 266 8.39 -57.07 66.71
CA HIS A 266 8.66 -57.96 67.82
C HIS A 266 10.12 -58.39 67.70
N TYR A 267 11.01 -57.75 68.45
CA TYR A 267 12.39 -58.22 68.61
C TYR A 267 12.37 -59.36 69.65
N PRO A 268 12.82 -60.59 69.30
CA PRO A 268 12.98 -61.64 70.29
C PRO A 268 14.08 -61.25 71.29
N GLU A 269 13.73 -61.32 72.57
CA GLU A 269 14.66 -61.17 73.70
C GLU A 269 15.83 -62.16 73.57
N TYR A 270 17.05 -61.62 73.55
CA TYR A 270 18.26 -62.38 73.86
C TYR A 270 18.34 -62.52 75.38
N GLN A 271 17.86 -63.63 75.92
CA GLN A 271 18.21 -64.07 77.27
C GLN A 271 19.64 -64.59 77.27
N ASN A 272 20.59 -63.76 77.72
CA ASN A 272 21.92 -64.21 78.12
C ASN A 272 21.84 -64.82 79.52
N SER A 273 21.91 -66.15 79.59
CA SER A 273 22.17 -66.88 80.83
C SER A 273 23.66 -66.77 81.19
N LEU A 274 23.92 -66.15 82.33
CA LEU A 274 25.17 -66.30 83.07
C LEU A 274 25.33 -67.76 83.50
N GLY A 275 26.43 -68.38 83.07
CA GLY A 275 26.90 -69.68 83.55
C GLY A 275 28.38 -69.62 83.88
N LEU A 276 28.70 -69.15 85.09
CA LEU A 276 30.00 -69.29 85.73
C LEU A 276 30.34 -70.78 85.91
N ARG A 277 31.57 -71.18 85.58
CA ARG A 277 32.21 -72.39 86.10
C ARG A 277 33.45 -71.99 86.89
N VAL A 278 33.48 -72.41 88.15
CA VAL A 278 34.67 -72.73 88.95
C VAL A 278 34.86 -74.24 88.83
#